data_AF-A0A506RAE7-F1
#
_entry.id   AF-A0A506RAE7-F1
#
_cell.length_a   1.000
_cell.length_b   1.000
_cell.length_c   1.000
_cell.angle_alpha   90.00
_cell.angle_beta   90.00
_cell.angle_gamma   90.00
#
_symmetry.space_group_name_H-M   'P 1'
#
loop_
_entity.id
_entity.type
_entity.pdbx_description
1 polymer ?
#
loop_
_entity_poly.entity_id
_entity_poly.type
_entity_poly.pdbx_seq_one_letter_code
_entity_poly.pdbx_strand_id
1 'polypeptide(L)'
;MKEHYRVLRFLNYPRFWLSGPATLIVSLVVMLAMVAWFPPGAGNVNNIIMPLVMFPLIWAVLFFYTYLTRHMHQAWWILGGLLILNSAVLAWQFWG
;
A
#
# COMPACT_ATOMS: atom_id res chain seq x y z
N MET A 1 -13.64 -3.08 -32.77
CA MET A 1 -13.76 -1.72 -32.20
C MET A 1 -14.57 -1.62 -30.89
N LYS A 2 -15.70 -2.32 -30.68
CA LYS A 2 -16.51 -2.19 -29.45
C LYS A 2 -15.84 -2.62 -28.13
N GLU A 3 -14.87 -3.54 -28.17
CA GLU A 3 -14.16 -4.00 -26.97
C GLU A 3 -13.20 -2.96 -26.39
N HIS A 4 -12.48 -2.23 -27.24
CA HIS A 4 -11.48 -1.25 -26.83
C HIS A 4 -12.09 -0.13 -25.97
N TYR A 5 -13.30 0.33 -26.33
CA TYR A 5 -14.06 1.31 -25.55
C TYR A 5 -14.47 0.80 -24.16
N ARG A 6 -14.65 -0.51 -23.99
CA ARG A 6 -15.08 -1.11 -22.72
C ARG A 6 -13.94 -1.13 -21.70
N VAL A 7 -12.72 -1.46 -22.15
CA VAL A 7 -11.50 -1.44 -21.32
C VAL A 7 -11.14 -0.02 -20.88
N LEU A 8 -11.18 0.95 -21.79
CA LEU A 8 -10.90 2.35 -21.44
C LEU A 8 -11.90 2.92 -20.43
N ARG A 9 -13.17 2.48 -20.50
CA ARG A 9 -14.19 2.90 -19.53
C ARG A 9 -13.96 2.31 -18.14
N PHE A 10 -13.38 1.12 -18.05
CA PHE A 10 -13.01 0.48 -16.77
C PHE A 10 -11.96 1.28 -16.00
N LEU A 11 -11.00 1.89 -16.71
CA LEU A 11 -9.97 2.75 -16.10
C LEU A 11 -10.55 4.03 -15.47
N ASN A 12 -11.75 4.46 -15.85
CA ASN A 12 -12.39 5.62 -15.24
C ASN A 12 -13.11 5.32 -13.91
N TYR A 13 -13.17 4.06 -13.49
CA TYR A 13 -13.82 3.72 -12.22
C TYR A 13 -12.89 4.01 -11.03
N PRO A 14 -13.31 4.84 -10.07
CA PRO A 14 -12.47 5.20 -8.92
C PRO A 14 -12.12 3.99 -8.05
N ARG A 15 -12.96 2.95 -8.04
CA ARG A 15 -12.67 1.68 -7.36
C ARG A 15 -11.50 0.91 -7.96
N PHE A 16 -11.30 1.00 -9.28
CA PHE A 16 -10.15 0.37 -9.93
C PHE A 16 -8.85 0.98 -9.40
N TRP A 17 -8.76 2.31 -9.40
CA TRP A 17 -7.58 3.03 -8.90
C TRP A 17 -7.38 2.84 -7.39
N LEU A 18 -8.44 2.97 -6.61
CA LEU A 18 -8.39 2.85 -5.15
C LEU A 18 -7.98 1.44 -4.72
N SER A 19 -8.63 0.40 -5.28
CA SER A 19 -8.43 -0.96 -4.79
C SER A 19 -7.22 -1.63 -5.43
N GLY A 20 -6.87 -1.30 -6.67
CA GLY A 20 -5.73 -1.89 -7.38
C GLY A 20 -4.44 -1.10 -7.13
N PRO A 21 -4.07 -0.14 -7.99
CA PRO A 21 -2.79 0.56 -7.92
C PRO A 21 -2.50 1.24 -6.57
N ALA A 22 -3.49 1.90 -5.96
CA ALA A 22 -3.26 2.64 -4.73
C ALA A 22 -2.92 1.71 -3.55
N THR A 23 -3.63 0.60 -3.37
CA THR A 23 -3.29 -0.37 -2.29
C THR A 23 -1.91 -1.00 -2.49
N LEU A 24 -1.51 -1.24 -3.74
CA LEU A 24 -0.19 -1.78 -4.08
C LEU A 24 0.92 -0.77 -3.75
N ILE A 25 0.76 0.49 -4.12
CA ILE A 25 1.73 1.55 -3.78
C ILE A 25 1.82 1.72 -2.26
N VAL A 26 0.68 1.81 -1.57
CA VAL A 26 0.64 2.00 -0.11
C VAL A 26 1.30 0.83 0.62
N SER A 27 0.99 -0.41 0.24
CA SER A 27 1.60 -1.59 0.84
C SER A 27 3.12 -1.68 0.59
N LEU A 28 3.60 -1.28 -0.59
CA LEU A 28 5.03 -1.14 -0.86
C LEU A 28 5.69 -0.10 0.05
N VAL A 29 5.08 1.08 0.20
CA VAL A 29 5.62 2.12 1.08
C VAL A 29 5.63 1.67 2.54
N VAL A 30 4.60 0.98 3.01
CA VAL A 30 4.57 0.38 4.35
C VAL A 30 5.72 -0.62 4.50
N MET A 31 5.89 -1.55 3.55
CA MET A 31 6.98 -2.52 3.55
C MET A 31 8.36 -1.83 3.60
N LEU A 32 8.57 -0.78 2.81
CA LEU A 32 9.83 -0.03 2.80
C LEU A 32 10.08 0.67 4.13
N ALA A 33 9.05 1.28 4.73
CA ALA A 33 9.15 1.94 6.02
C ALA A 33 9.44 0.94 7.17
N MET A 34 9.16 -0.35 7.01
CA MET A 34 9.48 -1.38 8.02
C MET A 34 10.95 -1.40 8.41
N VAL A 35 11.88 -0.99 7.52
CA VAL A 35 13.30 -0.86 7.87
C VAL A 35 13.53 0.06 9.08
N ALA A 36 12.69 1.07 9.27
CA ALA A 36 12.87 2.08 10.32
C ALA A 36 12.26 1.68 11.68
N TRP A 37 11.20 0.87 11.69
CA TRP A 37 10.44 0.56 12.91
C TRP A 37 10.35 -0.93 13.24
N PHE A 38 10.69 -1.81 12.32
CA PHE A 38 10.69 -3.26 12.55
C PHE A 38 12.00 -3.69 13.20
N PRO A 39 11.98 -4.56 14.23
CA PRO A 39 13.19 -4.96 14.93
C PRO A 39 14.19 -5.68 14.00
N PRO A 40 15.50 -5.46 14.20
CA PRO A 40 16.53 -6.17 13.45
C PRO A 40 16.45 -7.68 13.72
N GLY A 41 16.88 -8.47 12.74
CA GLY A 41 16.93 -9.92 12.82
C GLY A 41 18.11 -10.41 13.67
N ALA A 42 18.21 -11.73 13.82
CA ALA A 42 19.33 -12.36 14.52
C ALA A 42 20.68 -11.91 13.91
N GLY A 43 21.59 -11.43 14.76
CA GLY A 43 22.89 -10.90 14.34
C GLY A 43 22.91 -9.40 14.00
N ASN A 44 21.89 -8.61 14.41
CA ASN A 44 21.78 -7.17 14.14
C ASN A 44 21.72 -6.81 12.64
N VAL A 45 21.34 -7.76 11.78
CA VAL A 45 21.11 -7.51 10.35
C VAL A 45 19.63 -7.18 10.14
N ASN A 46 19.33 -6.24 9.25
CA ASN A 46 17.96 -5.89 8.90
C ASN A 46 17.20 -7.15 8.43
N ASN A 47 16.05 -7.41 9.07
CA ASN A 47 15.23 -8.56 8.75
C ASN A 47 14.50 -8.32 7.42
N ILE A 48 15.05 -8.81 6.31
CA ILE A 48 14.45 -8.65 4.96
C ILE A 48 13.27 -9.61 4.74
N ILE A 49 13.31 -10.79 5.35
CA ILE A 49 12.29 -11.83 5.16
C ILE A 49 10.94 -11.34 5.67
N MET A 50 10.93 -10.67 6.83
CA MET A 50 9.67 -10.25 7.44
C MET A 50 8.89 -9.23 6.60
N PRO A 51 9.46 -8.08 6.15
CA PRO A 51 8.78 -7.17 5.24
C PRO A 51 8.32 -7.84 3.96
N LEU A 52 9.12 -8.74 3.39
CA LEU A 52 8.79 -9.44 2.16
C LEU A 52 7.56 -10.35 2.30
N VAL A 53 7.43 -11.04 3.45
CA VAL A 53 6.25 -11.87 3.76
C VAL A 53 5.05 -10.99 4.15
N MET A 54 5.27 -9.87 4.85
CA MET A 54 4.20 -8.96 5.24
C MET A 54 3.61 -8.19 4.06
N PHE A 55 4.40 -7.87 3.04
CA PHE A 55 3.94 -7.15 1.86
C PHE A 55 2.66 -7.74 1.22
N PRO A 56 2.61 -9.02 0.80
CA PRO A 56 1.41 -9.59 0.20
C PRO A 56 0.23 -9.65 1.18
N LEU A 57 0.50 -9.80 2.49
CA LEU A 57 -0.55 -9.81 3.53
C LEU A 57 -1.16 -8.42 3.72
N ILE A 58 -0.32 -7.38 3.84
CA ILE A 58 -0.76 -5.98 3.94
C ILE A 58 -1.52 -5.61 2.68
N TRP A 59 -0.98 -5.93 1.51
CA TRP A 59 -1.65 -5.68 0.24
C TRP A 59 -3.01 -6.37 0.17
N ALA A 60 -3.10 -7.66 0.50
CA ALA A 60 -4.36 -8.38 0.48
C ALA A 60 -5.40 -7.76 1.42
N VAL A 61 -5.01 -7.42 2.65
CA VAL A 61 -5.91 -6.75 3.62
C VAL A 61 -6.41 -5.41 3.08
N LEU A 62 -5.51 -4.56 2.56
CA LEU A 62 -5.89 -3.26 2.00
C LEU A 62 -6.76 -3.43 0.74
N PHE A 63 -6.43 -4.37 -0.14
CA PHE A 63 -7.20 -4.68 -1.34
C PHE A 63 -8.62 -5.10 -0.96
N PHE A 64 -8.79 -6.10 -0.09
CA PHE A 64 -10.12 -6.56 0.31
C PHE A 64 -10.89 -5.47 1.04
N TYR A 65 -10.26 -4.73 1.95
CA TYR A 65 -10.89 -3.62 2.65
C TYR A 65 -11.43 -2.55 1.68
N THR A 66 -10.58 -2.08 0.76
CA THR A 66 -10.94 -1.04 -0.22
C THR A 66 -11.92 -1.54 -1.27
N TYR A 67 -11.88 -2.82 -1.64
CA TYR A 67 -12.80 -3.43 -2.58
C TYR A 67 -14.20 -3.62 -2.00
N LEU A 68 -14.28 -4.06 -0.74
CA LEU A 68 -15.54 -4.34 -0.03
C LEU A 68 -16.16 -3.09 0.63
N THR A 69 -15.44 -1.97 0.66
CA THR A 69 -15.92 -0.75 1.33
C THR A 69 -17.19 -0.19 0.70
N ARG A 70 -18.16 0.16 1.56
CA ARG A 70 -19.33 0.95 1.17
C ARG A 70 -19.02 2.44 1.11
N HIS A 71 -18.03 2.90 1.89
CA HIS A 71 -17.68 4.30 2.06
C HIS A 71 -16.29 4.57 1.46
N MET A 72 -16.25 4.87 0.16
CA MET A 72 -14.99 5.12 -0.56
C MET A 72 -14.15 6.26 0.02
N HIS A 73 -14.78 7.30 0.58
CA HIS A 73 -14.06 8.43 1.16
C HIS A 73 -13.22 7.99 2.38
N GLN A 74 -13.75 7.12 3.24
CA GLN A 74 -13.01 6.59 4.40
C GLN A 74 -11.80 5.77 3.95
N ALA A 75 -11.97 4.96 2.90
CA ALA A 75 -10.88 4.18 2.33
C ALA A 75 -9.75 5.06 1.76
N TRP A 76 -10.09 6.16 1.09
CA TRP A 76 -9.09 7.15 0.65
C TRP A 76 -8.33 7.77 1.83
N TRP A 77 -9.03 8.14 2.91
CA TRP A 77 -8.39 8.69 4.10
C TRP A 77 -7.43 7.71 4.77
N ILE A 78 -7.82 6.43 4.87
CA ILE A 78 -6.97 5.40 5.45
C ILE A 78 -5.72 5.17 4.58
N LEU A 79 -5.88 4.99 3.27
CA LEU A 79 -4.74 4.81 2.37
C LEU A 79 -3.82 6.05 2.37
N GLY A 80 -4.40 7.24 2.31
CA GLY A 80 -3.64 8.50 2.36
C GLY A 80 -2.88 8.66 3.68
N GLY A 81 -3.51 8.36 4.81
CA GLY A 81 -2.88 8.40 6.12
C GLY A 81 -1.73 7.41 6.25
N LEU A 82 -1.92 6.16 5.80
CA LEU A 82 -0.86 5.15 5.78
C LEU A 82 0.31 5.58 4.90
N LEU A 83 0.02 6.12 3.71
CA LEU A 83 1.05 6.60 2.78
C LEU A 83 1.87 7.73 3.40
N ILE A 84 1.21 8.76 3.92
CA ILE A 84 1.86 9.94 4.52
C ILE A 84 2.69 9.52 5.73
N LEU A 85 2.12 8.74 6.65
CA LEU A 85 2.81 8.34 7.89
C LEU A 85 4.05 7.51 7.58
N ASN A 86 3.94 6.49 6.72
CA ASN A 86 5.08 5.63 6.39
C ASN A 86 6.13 6.36 5.54
N SER A 87 5.70 7.27 4.65
CA SER A 87 6.64 8.12 3.91
C SER A 87 7.38 9.09 4.82
N ALA A 88 6.71 9.67 5.82
CA ALA A 88 7.33 10.54 6.82
C ALA A 88 8.34 9.79 7.67
N VAL A 89 8.01 8.56 8.11
CA VAL A 89 8.95 7.69 8.83
C VAL A 89 10.18 7.38 7.97
N LEU A 90 9.97 7.04 6.70
CA LEU A 90 11.05 6.77 5.76
C LEU A 90 11.93 8.01 5.54
N ALA A 91 11.32 9.18 5.31
CA ALA A 91 12.03 10.44 5.14
C ALA A 91 12.86 10.80 6.38
N TRP A 92 12.30 10.61 7.59
CA TRP A 92 13.01 10.85 8.85
C TRP A 92 14.24 9.94 9.01
N GLN A 93 14.09 8.66 8.67
CA GLN A 93 15.19 7.67 8.73
C GLN A 93 16.38 8.02 7.82
N PHE A 94 16.14 8.69 6.70
CA PHE A 94 17.20 9.07 5.74
C PHE A 94 17.74 10.49 5.96
N TRP A 95 16.99 11.36 6.63
CA TRP A 95 17.41 12.76 6.89
C TRP A 95 18.13 12.93 8.23
N GLY A 96 17.86 12.04 9.20
CA GLY A 96 18.58 11.97 10.48
C GLY A 96 19.86 11.16 10.40
#